data_AF-A0A9E5ENG0-F1
#
_entry.id   AF-A0A9E5ENG0-F1
#
_cell.length_a   1.000
_cell.length_b   1.000
_cell.length_c   1.000
_cell.angle_alpha   90.00
_cell.angle_beta   90.00
_cell.angle_gamma   90.00
#
_symmetry.space_group_name_H-M   'P 1'
#
loop_
_entity.id
_entity.type
_entity.pdbx_description
1 polymer ?
#
loop_
_entity_poly.entity_id
_entity_poly.type
_entity_poly.pdbx_seq_one_letter_code
_entity_poly.pdbx_strand_id
1 'polypeptide(L)' 'MVIDEPFRSGGRGAALYAEVEQRMRAEATTSLFTCEVNLRPRNDGSLRFHERLGFEQVGEQESKPGLVVAMLAKRLT' A
#
# COMPACT_ATOMS: atom_id res chain seq x y z
N MET A 1 0.15 5.69 -3.87
CA MET A 1 1.07 5.78 -5.02
C MET A 1 0.29 5.94 -6.31
N VAL A 2 0.80 6.71 -7.28
CA VAL A 2 0.20 6.87 -8.60
C VAL A 2 1.26 6.60 -9.66
N ILE A 3 0.92 5.78 -10.65
CA ILE A 3 1.71 5.56 -11.87
C ILE A 3 0.82 5.99 -13.03
N ASP A 4 1.38 6.81 -13.91
CA ASP A 4 0.69 7.25 -15.11
C ASP A 4 0.29 6.03 -15.97
N GLU A 5 -0.90 6.10 -16.56
CA GLU A 5 -1.59 4.95 -17.14
C GLU A 5 -0.78 4.18 -18.18
N PRO A 6 -0.06 4.84 -19.12
CA PRO A 6 0.79 4.15 -20.09
C PRO A 6 1.94 3.35 -19.46
N PHE A 7 2.29 3.64 -18.20
CA PHE A 7 3.42 3.03 -17.50
C PHE A 7 3.01 2.05 -16.39
N ARG A 8 1.71 1.80 -16.23
CA ARG A 8 1.18 0.81 -15.28
C ARG A 8 1.58 -0.61 -15.69
N SER A 9 1.48 -1.55 -14.75
CA SER A 9 1.80 -2.98 -14.94
C SER A 9 3.23 -3.34 -15.38
N GLY A 10 4.12 -2.36 -15.55
CA GLY A 10 5.55 -2.58 -15.89
C GLY A 10 6.48 -2.67 -14.68
N GLY A 11 6.01 -3.12 -13.52
CA GLY A 11 6.84 -3.33 -12.32
C GLY A 11 7.26 -2.07 -11.55
N ARG A 12 7.09 -0.86 -12.11
CA ARG A 12 7.50 0.41 -11.48
C ARG A 12 6.94 0.63 -10.07
N GLY A 13 5.67 0.28 -9.87
CA GLY A 13 5.06 0.38 -8.54
C GLY A 13 5.73 -0.53 -7.51
N ALA A 14 6.08 -1.76 -7.92
CA ALA A 14 6.80 -2.69 -7.05
C ALA A 14 8.22 -2.20 -6.76
N ALA A 15 8.90 -1.61 -7.76
CA ALA A 15 10.22 -1.02 -7.58
C ALA A 15 10.20 0.15 -6.56
N LEU A 16 9.19 1.02 -6.63
CA LEU A 16 9.02 2.10 -5.65
C LEU A 16 8.81 1.55 -4.23
N TYR A 17 7.98 0.53 -4.06
CA TYR A 17 7.76 -0.07 -2.72
C TYR A 17 9.00 -0.79 -2.21
N ALA A 18 9.75 -1.49 -3.08
CA ALA A 18 11.00 -2.14 -2.71
C ALA A 18 12.04 -1.15 -2.19
N GLU A 19 12.15 0.03 -2.83
CA GLU A 19 13.03 1.11 -2.37
C GLU A 19 12.63 1.63 -0.97
N VAL A 20 11.32 1.80 -0.72
CA VAL A 20 10.84 2.21 0.61
C VAL A 20 11.18 1.14 1.66
N GLU A 21 10.92 -0.14 1.36
CA GLU A 21 11.28 -1.22 2.28
C GLU A 21 12.79 -1.28 2.55
N GLN A 22 13.62 -1.07 1.53
CA GLN A 22 15.08 -1.01 1.70
C GLN A 22 15.49 0.11 2.66
N ARG A 23 14.92 1.31 2.50
CA ARG A 23 15.20 2.44 3.41
C ARG A 23 14.72 2.18 4.82
N MET A 24 13.52 1.64 4.99
CA MET A 24 13.00 1.29 6.31
C MET A 24 13.90 0.27 7.04
N ARG A 25 14.40 -0.76 6.33
CA ARG A 25 15.36 -1.71 6.89
C ARG A 25 16.69 -1.04 7.26
N ALA A 26 17.18 -0.12 6.43
CA ALA A 26 18.44 0.59 6.68
C ALA A 26 18.36 1.55 7.87
N GLU A 27 17.24 2.26 8.03
CA GLU A 27 17.02 3.17 9.15
C GLU A 27 16.71 2.43 10.46
N ALA A 28 16.09 1.24 10.38
CA ALA A 28 15.76 0.37 11.51
C ALA A 28 14.97 1.04 12.65
N THR A 29 14.24 2.11 12.35
CA THR A 29 13.41 2.85 13.33
C THR A 29 12.07 2.16 13.59
N THR A 30 11.58 1.40 12.62
CA THR A 30 10.35 0.61 12.71
C THR A 30 10.37 -0.55 11.72
N SER A 31 9.68 -1.63 12.07
CA SER A 31 9.45 -2.79 11.17
C SER A 31 8.07 -2.77 10.53
N LEU A 32 7.25 -1.73 10.76
CA LEU A 32 5.86 -1.69 10.31
C LEU A 32 5.68 -0.70 9.16
N PHE A 33 5.43 -1.22 7.96
CA PHE A 33 5.10 -0.42 6.78
C PHE A 33 3.57 -0.40 6.61
N THR A 34 2.96 0.78 6.72
CA THR A 34 1.51 0.94 6.64
C THR A 34 1.08 1.79 5.45
N CYS A 35 -0.15 1.59 4.99
CA CYS A 35 -0.82 2.46 4.04
C CYS A 35 -2.35 2.28 4.12
N GLU A 36 -3.09 3.16 3.46
CA GLU A 36 -4.55 3.09 3.38
C GLU A 36 -4.99 3.01 1.91
N VAL A 37 -6.01 2.19 1.64
CA VAL A 37 -6.58 2.03 0.29
C VAL A 37 -8.10 2.16 0.36
N ASN A 38 -8.69 2.94 -0.54
CA ASN A 38 -10.14 3.13 -0.56
C ASN A 38 -10.90 1.82 -0.83
N LEU A 39 -11.80 1.47 0.08
CA LEU A 39 -12.89 0.53 -0.12
C LEU A 39 -14.12 1.21 -0.72
N ARG A 40 -14.31 2.52 -0.44
CA ARG A 40 -15.36 3.36 -1.03
C ARG A 40 -14.83 4.77 -1.34
N PRO A 41 -14.89 5.24 -2.62
CA PRO A 41 -15.12 4.43 -3.82
C PRO A 41 -14.01 3.38 -3.97
N ARG A 42 -14.38 2.20 -4.46
CA ARG A 42 -13.51 1.03 -4.44
C ARG A 42 -12.31 1.20 -5.37
N ASN A 43 -11.12 0.86 -4.88
CA ASN A 43 -9.88 0.86 -5.67
C ASN A 43 -9.27 -0.54 -5.77
N ASP A 44 -9.88 -1.41 -6.59
CA ASP A 44 -9.45 -2.80 -6.75
C ASP A 44 -8.01 -2.95 -7.28
N GLY A 45 -7.55 -2.01 -8.10
CA GLY A 45 -6.18 -2.01 -8.62
C GLY A 45 -5.15 -1.87 -7.51
N SER A 46 -5.37 -0.91 -6.59
CA SER A 46 -4.52 -0.74 -5.42
C SER A 46 -4.65 -1.91 -4.46
N LEU A 47 -5.85 -2.41 -4.18
CA LEU A 47 -6.05 -3.54 -3.25
C LEU A 47 -5.25 -4.77 -3.70
N ARG A 48 -5.41 -5.22 -4.95
CA ARG A 48 -4.65 -6.35 -5.50
C ARG A 48 -3.14 -6.11 -5.53
N PHE A 49 -2.73 -4.87 -5.78
CA PHE A 49 -1.31 -4.51 -5.79
C PHE A 49 -0.68 -4.70 -4.40
N HIS A 50 -1.31 -4.19 -3.35
CA HIS A 50 -0.77 -4.28 -1.99
C HIS A 50 -0.85 -5.70 -1.43
N GLU A 51 -1.94 -6.43 -1.70
CA GLU A 51 -2.08 -7.85 -1.36
C GLU A 51 -0.91 -8.68 -1.95
N ARG A 52 -0.61 -8.49 -3.24
CA ARG A 52 0.52 -9.18 -3.89
C ARG A 52 1.89 -8.81 -3.30
N LEU A 53 2.02 -7.63 -2.71
CA LEU A 53 3.25 -7.23 -2.00
C LEU A 53 3.32 -7.75 -0.56
N GLY A 54 2.31 -8.47 -0.08
CA GLY A 54 2.26 -9.02 1.27
C GLY A 54 1.79 -8.04 2.33
N PHE A 55 1.03 -7.01 1.95
CA PHE A 55 0.28 -6.23 2.92
C PHE A 55 -0.99 -6.96 3.32
N GLU A 56 -1.33 -6.87 4.61
CA GLU A 56 -2.52 -7.43 5.20
C GLU A 56 -3.43 -6.30 5.69
N GLN A 57 -4.74 -6.50 5.59
CA GLN A 57 -5.70 -5.55 6.17
C GLN A 57 -5.76 -5.73 7.68
N VAL A 58 -5.53 -4.65 8.41
CA VAL A 58 -5.53 -4.62 9.89
C VAL A 58 -6.70 -3.83 10.47
N GLY A 59 -7.51 -3.21 9.61
CA GLY A 59 -8.77 -2.59 9.99
C GLY A 59 -9.42 -1.83 8.85
N GLU A 60 -10.55 -1.22 9.15
CA GLU A 60 -11.28 -0.33 8.25
C GLU A 60 -11.63 0.95 8.99
N GLN A 61 -11.67 2.06 8.26
CA GLN A 61 -12.06 3.34 8.81
C GLN A 61 -12.88 4.12 7.80
N GLU A 62 -13.99 4.69 8.25
CA GLU A 62 -14.64 5.78 7.53
C GLU A 62 -13.90 7.08 7.85
N SER A 63 -13.04 7.54 6.95
CA SER A 63 -12.22 8.73 7.19
C SER A 63 -12.98 10.02 6.88
N LYS A 64 -14.01 9.95 6.04
CA LYS A 64 -14.99 11.02 5.75
C LYS A 64 -16.34 10.38 5.40
N PRO A 65 -17.47 11.10 5.52
CA PRO A 65 -18.77 10.57 5.10
C PRO A 65 -18.73 9.98 3.69
N GLY A 66 -18.99 8.69 3.57
CA GLY A 66 -18.97 7.96 2.29
C GLY A 66 -17.59 7.53 1.78
N LEU A 67 -16.51 7.88 2.47
CA LEU A 67 -15.15 7.47 2.14
C LEU A 67 -14.63 6.48 3.19
N VAL A 68 -14.55 5.22 2.79
CA VAL A 68 -14.03 4.13 3.62
C VAL A 68 -12.71 3.66 3.07
N VAL A 69 -11.75 3.47 3.95
CA VAL A 69 -10.43 2.93 3.64
C VAL A 69 -10.18 1.62 4.39
N ALA A 70 -9.47 0.70 3.75
CA ALA A 70 -8.79 -0.41 4.39
C ALA A 70 -7.44 0.10 4.91
N MET A 71 -7.18 -0.07 6.20
CA MET A 71 -5.86 0.15 6.79
C MET A 71 -5.04 -1.11 6.56
N LEU A 72 -3.91 -0.98 5.86
CA LEU A 72 -3.04 -2.07 5.48
C LEU A 72 -1.70 -1.97 6.21
N ALA A 73 -1.15 -3.12 6.60
CA ALA A 73 0.17 -3.21 7.21
C ALA A 73 0.97 -4.38 6.62
N LYS A 74 2.28 -4.18 6.50
CA LYS A 74 3.27 -5.20 6.21
C LYS A 74 4.37 -5.11 7.25
N ARG A 75 4.70 -6.24 7.89
CA ARG A 75 5.85 -6.34 8.77
C ARG A 75 7.09 -6.66 7.95
N LEU A 76 8.12 -5.84 8.08
CA LEU A 76 9.42 -6.04 7.46
C LEU A 76 10.33 -6.75 8.48
N THR A 77 10.78 -7.94 8.13
CA THR A 77 11.87 -8.64 8.83
C THR A 77 13.22 -8.15 8.35
#